data_AF-A0A950L7C4-F1
#
_entry.id   AF-A0A950L7C4-F1
#
_cell.length_a   1.000
_cell.length_b   1.000
_cell.length_c   1.000
_cell.angle_alpha   90.00
_cell.angle_beta   90.00
_cell.angle_gamma   90.00
#
_symmetry.space_group_name_H-M   'P 1'
#
loop_
_entity.id
_entity.type
_entity.pdbx_description
1 polymer ?
#
loop_
_entity_poly.entity_id
_entity_poly.type
_entity_poly.pdbx_seq_one_letter_code
_entity_poly.pdbx_strand_id
1 'polypeptide(L)' 'METENEAAVVSIHENSAEGTARVNLRWEGKHQISDFSLNKLGNVLNSEDETEHSGWAIVELPVKATVGKTIPLLKEAK' A
#
# COMPACT_ATOMS: atom_id res chain seq x y z
N MET A 1 17.01 7.75 -9.01
CA MET A 1 15.61 7.30 -8.94
C MET A 1 15.18 7.57 -7.52
N GLU A 2 14.32 8.56 -7.33
CA GLU A 2 13.87 9.01 -6.00
C GLU A 2 12.76 8.06 -5.50
N THR A 3 13.13 6.85 -5.08
CA THR A 3 12.19 5.89 -4.47
C THR A 3 11.87 6.21 -3.01
N GLU A 4 12.47 7.28 -2.45
CA GLU A 4 12.21 7.70 -1.07
C GLU A 4 10.78 8.19 -0.85
N ASN A 5 10.05 8.57 -1.91
CA ASN A 5 8.69 9.12 -1.79
C ASN A 5 7.60 8.19 -2.36
N GLU A 6 7.92 6.91 -2.53
CA GLU A 6 6.97 5.92 -3.07
C GLU A 6 7.08 4.57 -2.36
N ALA A 7 5.94 3.92 -2.14
CA ALA A 7 5.85 2.54 -1.68
C ALA A 7 5.56 1.60 -2.86
N ALA A 8 6.39 0.59 -3.07
CA ALA A 8 6.19 -0.45 -4.06
C ALA A 8 5.28 -1.57 -3.51
N VAL A 9 4.32 -2.02 -4.31
CA VAL A 9 3.54 -3.23 -4.02
C VAL A 9 4.41 -4.46 -4.25
N VAL A 10 4.70 -5.20 -3.18
CA VAL A 10 5.60 -6.38 -3.23
C VAL A 10 4.84 -7.69 -3.40
N SER A 11 3.65 -7.83 -2.79
CA SER A 11 2.79 -8.98 -2.99
C SER A 11 1.32 -8.65 -2.72
N ILE A 12 0.43 -9.46 -3.30
CA ILE A 12 -1.01 -9.38 -3.11
C ILE A 12 -1.49 -10.79 -2.77
N HIS A 13 -2.17 -10.93 -1.64
CA HIS A 13 -2.76 -12.19 -1.18
C HIS A 13 -4.27 -12.01 -1.10
N GLU A 14 -5.00 -12.59 -2.04
CA GLU A 14 -6.46 -12.52 -2.05
C GLU A 14 -7.06 -13.47 -1.02
N ASN A 15 -8.07 -13.00 -0.29
CA ASN A 15 -8.98 -13.80 0.50
C ASN A 15 -10.39 -13.72 -0.12
N SER A 16 -10.65 -14.57 -1.12
CA SER A 16 -11.93 -14.58 -1.84
C SER A 16 -13.13 -14.89 -0.93
N ALA A 17 -12.92 -15.60 0.18
CA ALA A 17 -14.01 -15.92 1.11
C ALA A 17 -14.52 -14.68 1.86
N GLU A 18 -13.63 -13.73 2.16
CA GLU A 18 -13.98 -12.47 2.82
C GLU A 18 -14.18 -11.32 1.82
N GLY A 19 -13.94 -11.55 0.53
CA GLY A 19 -14.02 -10.51 -0.50
C GLY A 19 -12.93 -9.44 -0.37
N THR A 20 -11.79 -9.79 0.25
CA THR A 20 -10.69 -8.87 0.54
C THR A 20 -9.35 -9.36 -0.01
N ALA A 21 -8.33 -8.51 0.01
CA ALA A 21 -6.95 -8.88 -0.25
C ALA A 21 -6.01 -8.14 0.69
N ARG A 22 -4.94 -8.82 1.12
CA ARG A 22 -3.80 -8.20 1.78
C ARG A 22 -2.78 -7.78 0.74
N VAL A 23 -2.51 -6.49 0.67
CA VAL A 23 -1.49 -5.89 -0.19
C VAL A 23 -0.29 -5.53 0.68
N ASN A 24 0.86 -6.14 0.43
CA ASN A 24 2.10 -5.82 1.13
C ASN A 24 2.86 -4.74 0.36
N LEU A 25 3.42 -3.78 1.08
CA LEU A 25 4.10 -2.60 0.57
C LEU A 25 5.51 -2.51 1.15
N ARG A 26 6.43 -1.96 0.37
CA ARG A 26 7.79 -1.62 0.81
C ARG A 26 8.19 -0.26 0.27
N TRP A 27 8.81 0.57 1.10
CA TRP A 27 9.30 1.89 0.74
C TRP A 27 10.71 2.11 1.29
N GLU A 28 11.36 3.17 0.83
CA GLU A 28 12.63 3.65 1.39
C GLU A 28 12.38 4.99 2.09
N GLY A 29 13.30 5.40 2.97
CA GLY A 29 13.17 6.65 3.72
C GLY A 29 12.30 6.53 4.98
N LYS A 30 12.09 7.67 5.65
CA LYS A 30 11.41 7.74 6.94
C LYS A 30 9.93 8.07 6.75
N HIS A 31 9.18 7.06 6.35
CA HIS A 31 7.73 7.15 6.15
C HIS A 31 7.01 6.06 6.95
N GLN A 32 5.77 6.35 7.31
CA GLN A 32 4.81 5.36 7.78
C GLN A 32 3.86 4.99 6.65
N ILE A 33 3.21 3.83 6.72
CA ILE A 33 2.26 3.38 5.71
C ILE A 33 1.12 4.38 5.47
N SER A 34 0.74 5.12 6.52
CA SER A 34 -0.29 6.16 6.51
C SER A 34 0.11 7.41 5.70
N ASP A 35 1.39 7.60 5.42
CA ASP A 35 1.88 8.69 4.57
C ASP A 35 1.57 8.45 3.09
N PHE A 36 1.26 7.21 2.69
CA PHE A 36 1.02 6.84 1.29
C PHE A 36 -0.45 6.93 0.88
N SER A 37 -0.68 7.18 -0.41
CA SER A 37 -2.01 7.22 -1.02
C SER A 37 -2.61 5.81 -1.19
N LEU A 38 -2.91 5.12 -0.08
CA LEU A 38 -3.38 3.72 -0.08
C LEU A 38 -4.70 3.53 -0.83
N ASN A 39 -5.51 4.58 -1.01
CA ASN A 39 -6.71 4.56 -1.85
C ASN A 39 -6.44 4.17 -3.32
N LYS A 40 -5.19 4.26 -3.78
CA LYS A 40 -4.77 3.75 -5.10
C LYS A 40 -4.76 2.22 -5.19
N LEU A 41 -4.81 1.53 -4.06
CA LEU A 41 -4.93 0.07 -3.98
C LEU A 41 -6.37 -0.42 -4.12
N GLY A 42 -7.36 0.42 -3.83
CA GLY A 42 -8.76 0.01 -3.74
C GLY A 42 -9.48 0.71 -2.60
N ASN A 43 -10.58 0.10 -2.13
CA ASN A 43 -11.20 0.51 -0.89
C ASN A 43 -10.41 -0.11 0.28
N VAL A 44 -9.74 0.72 1.08
CA VAL A 44 -8.87 0.28 2.18
C VAL A 44 -9.70 0.11 3.44
N LEU A 45 -9.66 -1.08 4.02
CA LEU A 45 -10.36 -1.43 5.26
C LEU A 45 -9.45 -1.25 6.48
N ASN A 46 -8.17 -1.60 6.35
CA ASN A 46 -7.18 -1.45 7.41
C ASN A 46 -5.77 -1.36 6.83
N SER A 47 -4.83 -0.80 7.59
CA SER A 47 -3.40 -0.76 7.24
C SER A 47 -2.54 -0.68 8.48
N GLU A 48 -1.36 -1.29 8.44
CA GLU A 48 -0.40 -1.26 9.55
C GLU A 48 1.03 -1.30 9.04
N ASP A 49 1.91 -0.61 9.75
CA ASP A 49 3.35 -0.75 9.60
C ASP A 49 3.79 -2.13 10.10
N GLU A 50 4.67 -2.79 9.35
CA GLU A 50 5.27 -4.08 9.73
C GLU A 50 6.73 -3.89 10.14
N THR A 51 7.45 -3.00 9.47
CA THR A 51 8.81 -2.56 9.80
C THR A 51 8.98 -1.07 9.52
N GLU A 52 10.18 -0.51 9.73
CA GLU A 52 10.50 0.89 9.35
C GLU A 52 10.30 1.18 7.85
N HIS A 53 10.32 0.14 7.00
CA HIS A 53 10.33 0.27 5.55
C HIS A 53 9.28 -0.63 4.86
N SER A 54 8.36 -1.21 5.63
CA SER A 54 7.34 -2.09 5.09
C SER A 54 6.07 -2.08 5.92
N GLY A 55 4.97 -2.43 5.28
CA GLY A 55 3.67 -2.53 5.92
C GLY A 55 2.68 -3.23 5.00
N TRP A 56 1.44 -3.28 5.42
CA TRP A 56 0.37 -3.93 4.67
C TRP A 56 -0.93 -3.15 4.74
N ALA A 57 -1.77 -3.32 3.71
CA ALA A 57 -3.12 -2.82 3.68
C ALA A 57 -4.10 -3.96 3.34
N ILE A 58 -5.20 -4.05 4.06
CA ILE A 58 -6.35 -4.87 3.68
C ILE A 58 -7.27 -4.01 2.82
N VAL A 59 -7.59 -4.50 1.63
CA VAL A 59 -8.49 -3.84 0.69
C VAL A 59 -9.62 -4.76 0.26
N GLU A 60 -10.75 -4.20 -0.15
CA GLU A 60 -11.81 -4.96 -0.82
C GLU A 60 -11.38 -5.38 -2.23
N LEU A 61 -11.87 -6.54 -2.68
CA LEU A 61 -11.75 -6.97 -4.06
C LEU A 61 -12.72 -6.18 -4.98
N PRO A 62 -12.34 -5.90 -6.24
CA PRO A 62 -11.03 -6.20 -6.85
C PRO A 62 -9.95 -5.16 -6.46
N VAL A 63 -8.71 -5.63 -6.29
CA VAL A 63 -7.55 -4.76 -6.06
C VAL A 63 -7.26 -3.90 -7.29
N LYS A 64 -7.02 -2.60 -7.09
CA LYS A 64 -6.74 -1.60 -8.16
C LYS A 64 -5.23 -1.40 -8.44
N ALA A 65 -4.42 -2.33 -7.95
CA ALA A 65 -2.97 -2.32 -8.07
C ALA A 65 -2.44 -3.71 -8.43
N THR A 66 -1.22 -3.74 -8.95
CA THR A 66 -0.48 -4.94 -9.31
C THR A 66 0.86 -4.93 -8.60
N VAL A 67 1.48 -6.10 -8.42
CA VAL A 67 2.86 -6.21 -7.94
C VAL A 67 3.79 -5.39 -8.85
N GLY A 68 4.73 -4.67 -8.24
CA GLY A 68 5.66 -3.76 -8.90
C GLY A 68 5.11 -2.34 -9.16
N LYS A 69 3.81 -2.10 -8.94
CA LYS A 69 3.24 -0.75 -9.00
C LYS A 69 3.68 0.06 -7.77
N THR A 70 3.96 1.35 -7.96
CA THR A 70 4.29 2.27 -6.88
C THR A 70 3.09 3.10 -6.43
N ILE A 71 3.05 3.39 -5.13
CA ILE A 71 2.05 4.18 -4.42
C ILE A 71 2.78 5.42 -3.89
N PRO A 72 2.47 6.62 -4.39
CA PRO A 72 3.14 7.83 -3.93
C PRO A 72 2.62 8.24 -2.55
N LEU A 73 3.37 9.13 -1.90
CA LEU A 73 2.90 9.87 -0.73
C LEU A 73 1.56 10.57 -1.01
N LEU A 74 0.75 10.74 0.04
CA LEU A 74 -0.37 11.65 0.05
C LEU A 74 0.18 13.05 -0.25
N LYS A 75 -0.21 13.63 -1.38
CA LYS A 75 0.06 15.06 -1.59
C LYS A 75 -0.71 15.81 -0.52
N GLU A 76 0.00 16.59 0.30
CA GLU A 76 -0.64 17.60 1.15
C GLU A 76 -1.54 18.45 0.25
N ALA A 77 -2.82 18.54 0.60
CA ALA A 77 -3.72 19.48 -0.05
C ALA A 77 -3.18 20.88 0.24
N LYS A 78 -2.70 21.55 -0.82
CA LYS A 78 -2.16 22.91 -0.79
C LYS A 78 -3.23 23.93 -0.39
#